data_AF-A0AB36J720-F1
#
_entry.id   AF-A0AB36J720-F1
#
_cell.length_a   1.000
_cell.length_b   1.000
_cell.length_c   1.000
_cell.angle_alpha   90.00
_cell.angle_beta   90.00
_cell.angle_gamma   90.00
#
_symmetry.space_group_name_H-M   'P 1'
#
loop_
_entity.id
_entity.type
_entity.pdbx_description
1 polymer ?
#
loop_
_entity_poly.entity_id
_entity_poly.type
_entity_poly.pdbx_seq_one_letter_code
_entity_poly.pdbx_strand_id
1 'polypeptide(L)' 'MSEERFEVKPYGVRYRCECGGEMKPSSHILMSIPPQYPHECNKCKAVVNLTKRYPTVEWEETDNA' A
#
# COMPACT_ATOMS: atom_id res chain seq x y z
N MET A 1 -20.30 -22.81 -13.22
CA MET A 1 -19.29 -22.12 -12.41
C MET A 1 -18.17 -23.13 -12.19
N SER A 2 -16.93 -22.77 -12.50
CA SER A 2 -15.76 -23.63 -12.37
C SER A 2 -14.62 -22.83 -11.73
N GLU A 3 -13.89 -23.46 -10.83
CA GLU A 3 -12.72 -22.89 -10.16
C GLU A 3 -11.45 -23.29 -10.91
N GLU A 4 -10.52 -22.35 -11.07
CA GLU A 4 -9.22 -22.57 -11.70
C GLU A 4 -8.11 -22.13 -10.72
N ARG A 5 -6.98 -22.82 -10.75
CA ARG A 5 -5.82 -22.51 -9.91
C ARG A 5 -4.72 -21.95 -10.79
N PHE A 6 -4.09 -20.87 -10.33
CA PHE A 6 -2.98 -20.21 -11.00
C PHE A 6 -1.91 -19.81 -9.98
N GLU A 7 -0.68 -19.61 -10.45
CA GLU A 7 0.44 -19.22 -9.60
C GLU A 7 0.48 -17.71 -9.38
N VAL A 8 0.47 -17.29 -8.11
CA VAL A 8 0.62 -15.90 -7.71
C VAL A 8 1.93 -15.67 -7.00
N LYS A 9 2.53 -14.52 -7.26
CA LYS A 9 3.71 -14.06 -6.54
C LYS A 9 3.32 -12.90 -5.60
N PRO A 10 3.52 -13.04 -4.28
CA PRO A 10 3.31 -11.94 -3.35
C PRO A 10 4.47 -10.94 -3.39
N TYR A 11 4.14 -9.65 -3.35
CA TYR A 11 5.09 -8.55 -3.23
C TYR A 11 4.73 -7.64 -2.07
N GLY A 12 5.73 -7.28 -1.27
CA GLY A 12 5.60 -6.23 -0.27
C GLY A 12 5.73 -4.86 -0.92
N VAL A 13 4.66 -4.07 -0.91
CA VAL A 13 4.65 -2.71 -1.46
C VAL A 13 4.80 -1.70 -0.33
N ARG A 14 5.79 -0.82 -0.45
CA ARG A 14 6.04 0.31 0.48
C ARG A 14 5.87 1.62 -0.27
N TYR A 15 5.28 2.60 0.40
CA TYR A 15 5.15 3.94 -0.17
C TYR A 15 6.35 4.82 0.22
N ARG A 16 7.03 5.38 -0.77
CA ARG A 16 8.27 6.14 -0.59
C ARG A 16 8.00 7.64 -0.64
N CYS A 17 8.64 8.37 0.27
CA CYS A 17 8.66 9.83 0.21
C CYS A 17 9.78 10.30 -0.71
N GLU A 18 9.62 11.46 -1.35
CA GLU A 18 10.63 12.10 -2.20
C GLU A 18 11.96 12.35 -1.48
N CYS A 19 11.96 12.52 -0.14
CA CYS A 19 13.18 12.66 0.65
C CYS A 19 13.99 11.35 0.83
N GLY A 20 13.51 10.24 0.27
CA GLY A 20 14.06 8.90 0.44
C GLY A 20 13.62 8.18 1.73
N GLY A 21 12.67 8.75 2.47
CA GLY A 21 12.04 8.10 3.63
C GLY A 21 10.93 7.12 3.23
N GLU A 22 10.42 6.38 4.20
CA GLU A 22 9.23 5.54 4.04
C GLU A 22 8.03 6.23 4.69
N MET A 23 6.91 6.27 3.97
CA MET A 23 5.63 6.75 4.52
C MET A 23 5.01 5.62 5.34
N LYS A 24 4.98 5.79 6.66
CA LYS A 24 4.42 4.82 7.60
C LYS A 24 2.99 5.20 7.96
N PRO A 25 2.07 4.22 8.11
CA PRO A 25 0.68 4.51 8.40
C PRO A 25 0.56 5.05 9.82
N SER A 26 -0.28 6.06 9.99
CA SER A 26 -0.69 6.51 11.32
C SER A 26 -1.71 5.53 11.94
N SER A 27 -2.04 5.74 13.20
CA SER A 27 -3.12 5.01 13.90
C SER A 27 -4.53 5.49 13.51
N HIS A 28 -4.64 6.56 12.72
CA HIS A 28 -5.91 7.16 12.34
C HIS A 28 -6.40 6.66 10.98
N ILE A 29 -7.72 6.65 10.80
CA ILE A 29 -8.39 6.41 9.52
C ILE A 29 -9.41 7.53 9.34
N LEU A 30 -9.42 8.16 8.17
CA LEU A 30 -10.44 9.15 7.82
C LEU A 30 -11.61 8.41 7.14
N MET A 31 -12.80 8.60 7.71
CA MET A 31 -14.05 7.94 7.28
C MET A 31 -14.67 8.57 6.03
N SER A 32 -13.85 8.98 5.06
CA SER A 32 -14.29 9.44 3.74
C SER A 32 -14.72 8.25 2.87
N ILE A 33 -15.33 8.54 1.71
CA ILE A 33 -15.62 7.53 0.68
C ILE A 33 -14.81 7.89 -0.57
N PRO A 34 -13.73 7.15 -0.91
CA PRO A 34 -13.16 5.99 -0.19
C PRO A 34 -12.45 6.38 1.13
N PRO A 35 -12.24 5.44 2.06
CA PRO A 35 -11.48 5.68 3.28
C PRO A 35 -10.06 6.16 2.97
N GLN A 36 -9.55 7.08 3.79
CA GLN A 36 -8.16 7.53 3.67
C GLN A 36 -7.36 7.11 4.89
N TYR A 37 -6.12 6.73 4.64
CA TYR A 37 -5.13 6.30 5.60
C TYR A 37 -4.01 7.35 5.62
N PRO A 38 -3.97 8.25 6.61
CA PRO A 38 -2.88 9.19 6.77
C PRO A 38 -1.57 8.45 7.05
N HIS A 39 -0.52 8.81 6.32
CA HIS A 39 0.84 8.31 6.52
C HIS A 39 1.78 9.47 6.81
N GLU A 40 2.76 9.22 7.67
CA GLU A 40 3.83 10.15 8.01
C GLU A 40 5.17 9.59 7.54
N CYS A 41 5.97 10.44 6.91
CA CYS A 41 7.34 10.09 6.55
C CYS A 41 8.20 9.94 7.80
N ASN A 42 8.86 8.78 7.94
CA ASN A 42 9.78 8.53 9.04
C ASN A 42 11.05 9.41 9.04
N LYS A 43 11.30 10.20 7.99
CA LYS A 43 12.49 11.05 7.82
C LYS A 43 12.17 12.54 7.84
N CYS A 44 11.35 13.04 6.93
CA CYS A 44 11.05 14.48 6.82
C CYS A 44 9.73 14.91 7.47
N LYS A 45 8.98 13.97 8.07
CA LYS A 45 7.70 14.24 8.74
C LYS A 45 6.58 14.77 7.82
N ALA A 46 6.76 14.71 6.51
CA ALA A 46 5.68 14.97 5.54
C ALA A 46 4.52 14.00 5.76
N VAL A 47 3.29 14.52 5.61
CA VAL A 47 2.06 13.74 5.79
C VAL A 47 1.32 13.64 4.47
N VAL A 48 0.78 12.47 4.16
CA VAL A 48 -0.05 12.22 2.98
C VAL A 48 -1.23 11.31 3.34
N ASN A 49 -2.40 11.61 2.79
CA ASN A 49 -3.58 10.76 2.91
C ASN A 49 -3.66 9.83 1.70
N LEU A 50 -3.56 8.52 1.93
CA LEU A 50 -3.57 7.50 0.88
C LEU A 50 -4.85 6.67 0.94
N THR A 51 -5.31 6.13 -0.18
CA THR A 51 -6.49 5.24 -0.24
C THR A 51 -6.16 3.77 0.05
N LYS A 52 -4.86 3.45 0.19
CA LYS A 52 -4.36 2.15 0.63
C LYS A 52 -3.49 2.34 1.88
N ARG A 53 -3.49 1.35 2.76
CA ARG A 53 -2.62 1.31 3.93
C ARG A 53 -1.30 0.64 3.56
N TYR A 54 -0.23 1.42 3.47
CA TYR A 54 1.12 0.91 3.22
C TYR A 54 1.88 0.71 4.54
N PRO A 55 2.78 -0.28 4.63
CA PRO A 55 3.04 -1.31 3.62
C PRO A 55 1.86 -2.27 3.46
N THR A 56 1.69 -2.81 2.25
CA THR A 56 0.68 -3.82 1.92
C THR A 56 1.32 -4.98 1.15
N VAL A 57 0.63 -6.11 1.10
CA VAL A 57 0.96 -7.21 0.18
C VAL A 57 0.09 -7.06 -1.06
N GLU A 58 0.70 -7.05 -2.23
CA GLU A 58 0.02 -7.17 -3.52
C GLU A 58 0.39 -8.49 -4.18
N TRP A 59 -0.51 -9.02 -5.01
CA TRP A 59 -0.35 -10.29 -5.69
C TRP A 59 -0.34 -10.02 -7.18
N GLU A 60 0.61 -10.60 -7.89
CA GLU A 60 0.69 -10.58 -9.34
C GLU A 60 0.58 -12.01 -9.85
N GLU A 61 -0.17 -12.20 -10.93
CA GLU A 61 -0.18 -13.46 -11.67
C GLU A 61 1.17 -13.64 -12.35
N THR A 62 1.73 -14.85 -12.26
CA THR A 62 3.07 -15.12 -12.81
C THR A 62 3.03 -15.34 -14.33
N ASP A 63 1.84 -15.54 -14.91
CA ASP A 63 1.64 -16.02 -16.29
C ASP A 63 1.40 -14.91 -17.36
N ASN A 64 1.85 -13.67 -17.12
CA ASN A 64 1.88 -12.65 -18.18
C ASN A 64 3.33 -12.35 -18.61
N ALA A 65 3.85 -13.19 -19.52
CA ALA A 65 5.03 -12.92 -20.35
C ALA A 65 4.61 -12.66 -21.80
#